data_AF-A0A8T4DSC6-F1
#
_entry.id   AF-A0A8T4DSC6-F1
#
_cell.length_a   1.000
_cell.length_b   1.000
_cell.length_c   1.000
_cell.angle_alpha   90.00
_cell.angle_beta   90.00
_cell.angle_gamma   90.00
#
_symmetry.space_group_name_H-M   'P 1'
#
loop_
_entity.id
_entity.type
_entity.pdbx_description
1 polymer ?
#
loop_
_entity_poly.entity_id
_entity_poly.type
_entity_poly.pdbx_seq_one_letter_code
_entity_poly.pdbx_strand_id
1 'polypeptide(L)'
;MKNHVHVKKSRLWDTMRGWRGIWFHLAGIIALVWFLIRVVPKPQRAQYPCQQVALSVSLGYLAFWSILFTGLVIWLRTAKTKVAKAVPTFLVYCVIVFTISGGVFATSFIQESTSAVAWDPLPKDPMGVGVGVNPGRVIWVWNPDATEKNLTGYWWKQINNDQDVIDEMVSIGIQRLTGAANDADAWAAIFTYFNHVHGNGNVSYQPGEKIAIKLNMNNVLGGIGNPYNREDNDRDASPYVVKALLRQLVNVVGVDQVDITLYDASRPIPDWFYNPVYYRTYPADPLVEEFSDVHYVDSDGGATGREKVIASSTQMYFSDGVVRTLPTCVVDAKYLINIPLLKRHPINTGVTLSGKNYFGSFIEPVVDIHPYHISGLTMGNAAPQVDLFAYEHLGGKTLLYLGDGTFATKVDHKTIAKFLIYPFNNDWTNSLFFSQDPVAIDSVMYDFLFAEGTNPIEGAQNYLHQAAVPAPDTYDPEHDGTYLSTSLGVHEHWDPTVNIFSSERYVGPLGNGIDYLASGEEFVRPGVVFSNPLEKHLYVFGTDKGAFPFTLLIGKIDVEGQVNGVAGEVEKIEFYKDGSLQFTDTEAPYIWTWNKLSFFRHTIKIVAYYDSVNTTSNEIKVWKLL
;
A
#
# COMPACT_ATOMS: atom_id res chain seq x y z
N MET A 1 -31.53 -80.20 24.81
CA MET A 1 -30.57 -79.92 25.90
C MET A 1 -29.71 -78.74 25.49
N LYS A 2 -29.54 -77.75 26.36
CA LYS A 2 -29.00 -76.40 26.05
C LYS A 2 -27.58 -76.45 25.45
N ASN A 3 -27.40 -75.90 24.25
CA ASN A 3 -26.08 -75.55 23.71
C ASN A 3 -25.80 -74.07 24.02
N HIS A 4 -24.91 -73.82 24.98
CA HIS A 4 -24.35 -72.50 25.23
C HIS A 4 -23.22 -72.22 24.22
N VAL A 5 -23.45 -71.29 23.30
CA VAL A 5 -22.41 -70.76 22.40
C VAL A 5 -21.66 -69.64 23.12
N HIS A 6 -20.36 -69.86 23.36
CA HIS A 6 -19.44 -68.85 23.86
C HIS A 6 -19.04 -67.89 22.73
N VAL A 7 -19.48 -66.63 22.81
CA VAL A 7 -18.97 -65.56 21.93
C VAL A 7 -17.70 -64.97 22.54
N LYS A 8 -16.58 -65.13 21.84
CA LYS A 8 -15.26 -64.59 22.20
C LYS A 8 -15.21 -63.11 21.80
N LYS A 9 -15.08 -62.18 22.75
CA LYS A 9 -14.87 -60.75 22.47
C LYS A 9 -13.49 -60.56 21.81
N SER A 10 -13.46 -60.03 20.59
CA SER A 10 -12.21 -59.64 19.93
C SER A 10 -11.58 -58.44 20.65
N ARG A 11 -10.26 -58.46 20.82
CA ARG A 11 -9.50 -57.33 21.36
C ARG A 11 -9.27 -56.33 20.23
N LEU A 12 -9.46 -55.04 20.52
CA LEU A 12 -9.25 -53.90 19.62
C LEU A 12 -7.92 -53.94 18.83
N TRP A 13 -6.91 -54.60 19.41
CA TRP A 13 -5.57 -54.79 18.86
C TRP A 13 -5.50 -55.72 17.64
N ASP A 14 -6.42 -56.68 17.48
CA ASP A 14 -6.43 -57.57 16.31
C ASP A 14 -6.97 -56.86 15.05
N THR A 15 -7.75 -55.79 15.23
CA THR A 15 -8.26 -54.93 14.14
C THR A 15 -7.22 -53.94 13.58
N MET A 16 -6.15 -53.64 14.31
CA MET A 16 -5.13 -52.65 13.88
C MET A 16 -3.95 -53.25 13.11
N ARG A 17 -3.84 -54.58 13.01
CA ARG A 17 -2.78 -55.28 12.24
C ARG A 17 -3.14 -55.55 10.78
N GLY A 18 -4.30 -55.08 10.32
CA GLY A 18 -4.69 -55.19 8.92
C GLY A 18 -3.84 -54.26 8.04
N TRP A 19 -3.39 -54.77 6.89
CA TRP A 19 -2.66 -54.04 5.83
C TRP A 19 -3.21 -52.62 5.59
N ARG A 20 -4.54 -52.45 5.66
CA ARG A 20 -5.24 -51.17 5.49
C ARG A 20 -4.89 -50.07 6.51
N GLY A 21 -4.58 -50.43 7.77
CA GLY A 21 -4.19 -49.47 8.80
C GLY A 21 -2.79 -48.89 8.57
N ILE A 22 -1.86 -49.74 8.14
CA ILE A 22 -0.50 -49.32 7.76
C ILE A 22 -0.54 -48.37 6.55
N TRP A 23 -1.37 -48.71 5.54
CA TRP A 23 -1.55 -47.87 4.36
C TRP A 23 -2.19 -46.51 4.67
N PHE A 24 -3.11 -46.44 5.63
CA PHE A 24 -3.69 -45.17 6.07
C PHE A 24 -2.61 -44.21 6.61
N HIS A 25 -1.70 -44.69 7.46
CA HIS A 25 -0.61 -43.87 8.02
C HIS A 25 0.41 -43.45 6.96
N LEU A 26 0.82 -44.38 6.09
CA LEU A 26 1.75 -44.08 5.00
C LEU A 26 1.15 -43.06 4.02
N ALA A 27 -0.11 -43.23 3.62
CA ALA A 27 -0.79 -42.29 2.72
C ALA A 27 -0.94 -40.89 3.34
N GLY A 28 -1.29 -40.80 4.63
CA GLY A 28 -1.41 -39.52 5.34
C GLY A 28 -0.09 -38.76 5.44
N ILE A 29 1.01 -39.44 5.79
CA ILE A 29 2.34 -38.84 5.89
C ILE A 29 2.87 -38.44 4.52
N ILE A 30 2.76 -39.31 3.51
CA ILE A 30 3.21 -39.01 2.15
C ILE A 30 2.43 -37.83 1.57
N ALA A 31 1.12 -37.79 1.77
CA ALA A 31 0.30 -36.66 1.32
C ALA A 31 0.71 -35.34 2.01
N LEU A 32 0.97 -35.36 3.31
CA LEU A 32 1.39 -34.18 4.07
C LEU A 32 2.76 -33.68 3.62
N VAL A 33 3.74 -34.58 3.52
CA VAL A 33 5.10 -34.24 3.07
C VAL A 33 5.09 -33.75 1.63
N TRP A 34 4.36 -34.42 0.75
CA TRP A 34 4.26 -34.02 -0.65
C TRP A 34 3.57 -32.67 -0.83
N PHE A 35 2.49 -32.41 -0.07
CA PHE A 35 1.82 -31.12 -0.04
C PHE A 35 2.77 -30.01 0.42
N LEU A 36 3.47 -30.22 1.55
CA LEU A 36 4.40 -29.24 2.08
C LEU A 36 5.56 -28.96 1.11
N ILE A 37 6.21 -30.00 0.58
CA ILE A 37 7.33 -29.85 -0.37
C ILE A 37 6.91 -29.09 -1.64
N ARG A 38 5.69 -29.30 -2.12
CA ARG A 38 5.25 -28.71 -3.40
C ARG A 38 4.64 -27.33 -3.23
N VAL A 39 3.89 -27.10 -2.17
CA VAL A 39 3.10 -25.88 -1.94
C VAL A 39 3.89 -24.82 -1.18
N VAL A 40 4.71 -25.17 -0.19
CA VAL A 40 5.48 -24.18 0.59
C VAL A 40 6.39 -23.33 -0.32
N PRO A 41 7.13 -23.90 -1.30
CA PRO A 41 7.96 -23.09 -2.20
C PRO A 41 7.17 -22.28 -3.23
N LYS A 42 5.91 -22.63 -3.51
CA LYS A 42 5.05 -21.91 -4.47
C LYS A 42 3.57 -22.09 -4.11
N PRO A 43 3.02 -21.20 -3.26
CA PRO A 43 1.69 -21.37 -2.64
C PRO A 43 0.54 -21.56 -3.63
N GLN A 44 0.63 -20.97 -4.82
CA GLN A 44 -0.36 -21.12 -5.90
C GLN A 44 -0.56 -22.59 -6.32
N ARG A 45 0.43 -23.47 -6.12
CA ARG A 45 0.33 -24.90 -6.41
C ARG A 45 -0.70 -25.62 -5.52
N ALA A 46 -1.12 -25.00 -4.41
CA ALA A 46 -2.22 -25.53 -3.60
C ALA A 46 -3.49 -25.73 -4.42
N GLN A 47 -3.73 -24.91 -5.45
CA GLN A 47 -4.92 -24.99 -6.31
C GLN A 47 -4.87 -26.16 -7.31
N TYR A 48 -3.73 -26.84 -7.47
CA TYR A 48 -3.63 -27.98 -8.38
C TYR A 48 -4.49 -29.15 -7.88
N PRO A 49 -5.22 -29.86 -8.76
CA PRO A 49 -6.12 -30.93 -8.35
C PRO A 49 -5.45 -31.99 -7.47
N CYS A 50 -4.19 -32.34 -7.79
CA CYS A 50 -3.44 -33.33 -7.04
C CYS A 50 -2.98 -32.84 -5.65
N GLN A 51 -2.77 -31.53 -5.50
CA GLN A 51 -2.43 -30.90 -4.22
C GLN A 51 -3.67 -30.69 -3.36
N GLN A 52 -4.84 -30.42 -3.95
CA GLN A 52 -6.13 -30.39 -3.23
C GLN A 52 -6.49 -31.76 -2.64
N VAL A 53 -6.23 -32.84 -3.38
CA VAL A 53 -6.39 -34.21 -2.87
C VAL A 53 -5.39 -34.50 -1.75
N ALA A 54 -4.12 -34.13 -1.92
CA ALA A 54 -3.10 -34.28 -0.87
C ALA A 54 -3.45 -33.49 0.39
N LEU A 55 -3.94 -32.26 0.26
CA LEU A 55 -4.42 -31.44 1.36
C LEU A 55 -5.58 -32.09 2.11
N SER A 56 -6.58 -32.59 1.38
CA SER A 56 -7.75 -33.25 1.96
C SER A 56 -7.37 -34.50 2.77
N VAL A 57 -6.47 -35.33 2.21
CA VAL A 57 -5.94 -36.52 2.91
C VAL A 57 -5.11 -36.13 4.13
N SER A 58 -4.32 -35.05 4.02
CA SER A 58 -3.49 -34.53 5.12
C SER A 58 -4.33 -33.98 6.27
N LEU A 59 -5.38 -33.21 5.98
CA LEU A 59 -6.30 -32.66 6.98
C LEU A 59 -7.07 -33.77 7.71
N GLY A 60 -7.52 -34.79 6.97
CA GLY A 60 -8.13 -35.98 7.58
C GLY A 60 -7.17 -36.74 8.49
N TYR A 61 -5.90 -36.85 8.10
CA TYR A 61 -4.86 -37.49 8.93
C TYR A 61 -4.56 -36.69 10.19
N LEU A 62 -4.45 -35.36 10.09
CA LEU A 62 -4.26 -34.47 11.24
C LEU A 62 -5.45 -34.53 12.19
N ALA A 63 -6.69 -34.49 11.68
CA ALA A 63 -7.90 -34.60 12.48
C ALA A 63 -7.98 -35.93 13.26
N PHE A 64 -7.60 -37.05 12.62
CA PHE A 64 -7.50 -38.35 13.28
C PHE A 64 -6.57 -38.31 14.49
N TRP A 65 -5.37 -37.74 14.32
CA TRP A 65 -4.42 -37.59 15.43
C TRP A 65 -4.90 -36.59 16.48
N SER A 66 -5.50 -35.46 16.09
CA SER A 66 -6.06 -34.48 17.02
C SER A 66 -7.12 -35.09 17.94
N ILE A 67 -8.02 -35.93 17.40
CA ILE A 67 -9.03 -36.63 18.20
C ILE A 67 -8.36 -37.65 19.14
N LEU A 68 -7.35 -38.38 18.66
CA LEU A 68 -6.62 -39.37 19.45
C LEU A 68 -5.80 -38.73 20.57
N PHE A 69 -5.16 -37.59 20.31
CA PHE A 69 -4.46 -36.77 21.30
C PHE A 69 -5.43 -36.14 22.31
N THR A 70 -6.60 -35.67 21.88
CA THR A 70 -7.62 -35.14 22.80
C THR A 70 -8.14 -36.24 23.72
N GLY A 71 -8.40 -37.44 23.18
CA GLY A 71 -8.75 -38.63 23.96
C GLY A 71 -7.65 -39.05 24.94
N LEU A 72 -6.39 -38.99 24.52
CA LEU A 72 -5.23 -39.27 25.36
C LEU A 72 -5.08 -38.24 26.49
N VAL A 73 -5.30 -36.94 26.21
CA VAL A 73 -5.27 -35.87 27.21
C VAL A 73 -6.41 -36.04 28.23
N ILE A 74 -7.61 -36.40 27.80
CA ILE A 74 -8.75 -36.69 28.70
C ILE A 74 -8.43 -37.90 29.57
N TRP A 75 -7.91 -38.97 28.98
CA TRP A 75 -7.51 -40.18 29.71
C TRP A 75 -6.41 -39.90 30.75
N LEU A 76 -5.38 -39.13 30.37
CA LEU A 76 -4.30 -38.70 31.25
C LEU A 76 -4.80 -37.77 32.37
N ARG A 77 -5.84 -36.95 32.13
CA ARG A 77 -6.51 -36.14 33.17
C ARG A 77 -7.26 -37.01 34.18
N THR A 78 -7.81 -38.15 33.77
CA THR A 78 -8.49 -39.10 34.66
C THR A 78 -7.55 -40.08 35.37
N ALA A 79 -6.33 -40.27 34.87
CA ALA A 79 -5.35 -41.17 35.46
C ALA A 79 -4.71 -40.57 36.73
N LYS A 80 -5.07 -41.10 37.90
CA LYS A 80 -4.59 -40.64 39.22
C LYS A 80 -3.14 -41.08 39.55
N THR A 81 -2.16 -40.74 38.71
CA THR A 81 -0.73 -40.96 39.06
C THR A 81 0.04 -39.64 39.07
N LYS A 82 0.92 -39.45 40.06
CA LYS A 82 1.61 -38.17 40.33
C LYS A 82 2.48 -37.65 39.15
N VAL A 83 2.82 -38.51 38.18
CA VAL A 83 3.57 -38.15 36.96
C VAL A 83 2.65 -37.51 35.90
N ALA A 84 1.34 -37.75 35.94
CA ALA A 84 0.37 -37.31 34.94
C ALA A 84 0.07 -35.79 34.93
N LYS A 85 0.56 -35.03 35.92
CA LYS A 85 0.40 -33.56 35.95
C LYS A 85 1.51 -32.80 35.20
N ALA A 86 2.70 -33.38 35.01
CA ALA A 86 3.83 -32.70 34.37
C ALA A 86 3.89 -32.93 32.86
N VAL A 87 3.46 -34.11 32.40
CA VAL A 87 3.56 -34.54 31.00
C VAL A 87 2.66 -33.73 30.03
N PRO A 88 1.40 -33.38 30.36
CA PRO A 88 0.58 -32.56 29.47
C PRO A 88 1.14 -31.14 29.31
N THR A 89 1.67 -30.55 30.39
CA THR A 89 2.30 -29.23 30.38
C THR A 89 3.60 -29.25 29.56
N PHE A 90 4.39 -30.32 29.69
CA PHE A 90 5.60 -30.52 28.87
C PHE A 90 5.27 -30.73 27.39
N LEU A 91 4.22 -31.48 27.06
CA LEU A 91 3.78 -31.68 25.66
C LEU A 91 3.25 -30.39 25.03
N VAL A 92 2.46 -29.60 25.76
CA VAL A 92 2.01 -28.27 25.28
C VAL A 92 3.22 -27.35 25.09
N TYR A 93 4.19 -27.37 26.01
CA TYR A 93 5.44 -26.63 25.87
C TYR A 93 6.24 -27.08 24.65
N CYS A 94 6.40 -28.39 24.42
CA CYS A 94 7.08 -28.92 23.25
C CYS A 94 6.37 -28.58 21.93
N VAL A 95 5.03 -28.59 21.88
CA VAL A 95 4.27 -28.19 20.70
C VAL A 95 4.43 -26.70 20.44
N ILE A 96 4.32 -25.85 21.47
CA ILE A 96 4.55 -24.40 21.34
C ILE A 96 5.98 -24.12 20.88
N VAL A 97 6.98 -24.76 21.49
CA VAL A 97 8.39 -24.64 21.09
C VAL A 97 8.62 -25.14 19.67
N PHE A 98 8.01 -26.26 19.27
CA PHE A 98 8.14 -26.81 17.91
C PHE A 98 7.45 -25.94 16.86
N THR A 99 6.29 -25.34 17.18
CA THR A 99 5.58 -24.40 16.29
C THR A 99 6.34 -23.08 16.16
N ILE A 100 6.88 -22.56 17.27
CA ILE A 100 7.72 -21.35 17.26
C ILE A 100 9.03 -21.64 16.53
N SER A 101 9.72 -22.75 16.82
CA SER A 101 10.99 -23.10 16.16
C SER A 101 10.78 -23.43 14.68
N GLY A 102 9.67 -24.08 14.31
CA GLY A 102 9.32 -24.36 12.92
C GLY A 102 8.98 -23.10 12.14
N GLY A 103 8.24 -22.17 12.75
CA GLY A 103 7.98 -20.83 12.19
C GLY A 103 9.27 -20.02 12.04
N VAL A 104 10.13 -20.01 13.06
CA VAL A 104 11.43 -19.33 13.03
C VAL A 104 12.36 -19.92 11.98
N PHE A 105 12.45 -21.24 11.87
CA PHE A 105 13.30 -21.89 10.86
C PHE A 105 12.77 -21.65 9.44
N ALA A 106 11.45 -21.67 9.22
CA ALA A 106 10.85 -21.31 7.94
C ALA A 106 11.11 -19.85 7.57
N THR A 107 10.98 -18.91 8.52
CA THR A 107 11.31 -17.49 8.28
C THR A 107 12.79 -17.27 7.99
N SER A 108 13.69 -17.91 8.74
CA SER A 108 15.14 -17.77 8.55
C SER A 108 15.62 -18.41 7.24
N PHE A 109 15.07 -19.56 6.86
CA PHE A 109 15.39 -20.22 5.59
C PHE A 109 14.85 -19.46 4.37
N ILE A 110 13.71 -18.77 4.51
CA ILE A 110 13.18 -17.87 3.48
C ILE A 110 14.03 -16.58 3.42
N GLN A 111 14.44 -16.04 4.57
CA GLN A 111 15.25 -14.81 4.66
C GLN A 111 16.66 -14.99 4.08
N GLU A 112 17.29 -16.18 4.19
CA GLU A 112 18.55 -16.50 3.50
C GLU A 112 18.40 -16.62 1.98
N SER A 113 17.19 -16.85 1.45
CA SER A 113 16.96 -17.07 0.02
C SER A 113 16.66 -15.79 -0.79
N THR A 114 16.50 -14.64 -0.13
CA THR A 114 16.22 -13.36 -0.78
C THR A 114 17.01 -12.22 -0.13
N SER A 115 18.34 -12.35 -0.07
CA SER A 115 19.17 -11.17 0.07
C SER A 115 19.15 -10.44 -1.27
N ALA A 116 18.15 -9.60 -1.49
CA ALA A 116 18.23 -8.57 -2.53
C ALA A 116 19.53 -7.79 -2.26
N VAL A 117 20.34 -7.59 -3.31
CA VAL A 117 21.50 -6.72 -3.21
C VAL A 117 20.98 -5.36 -2.73
N ALA A 118 21.52 -4.85 -1.63
CA ALA A 118 21.19 -3.51 -1.16
C ALA A 118 21.56 -2.52 -2.27
N TRP A 119 20.57 -1.76 -2.72
CA TRP A 119 20.70 -0.74 -3.75
C TRP A 119 20.10 0.54 -3.19
N ASP A 120 20.84 1.63 -3.34
CA ASP A 120 20.43 2.97 -2.95
C ASP A 120 20.37 3.86 -4.20
N PRO A 121 19.32 4.67 -4.37
CA PRO A 121 19.25 5.64 -5.45
C PRO A 121 20.39 6.65 -5.38
N LEU A 122 20.89 7.07 -6.55
CA LEU A 122 21.85 8.17 -6.63
C LEU A 122 21.11 9.51 -6.44
N PRO A 123 21.36 10.25 -5.36
CA PRO A 123 20.70 11.52 -5.14
C PRO A 123 21.23 12.59 -6.11
N LYS A 124 20.38 13.53 -6.51
CA LYS A 124 20.77 14.71 -7.28
C LYS A 124 21.44 14.41 -8.63
N ASP A 125 20.96 13.37 -9.32
CA ASP A 125 21.38 12.99 -10.68
C ASP A 125 20.21 13.12 -11.67
N PRO A 126 19.85 14.35 -12.08
CA PRO A 126 18.65 14.58 -12.87
C PRO A 126 18.81 14.11 -14.32
N MET A 127 17.72 13.58 -14.88
CA MET A 127 17.62 13.20 -16.29
C MET A 127 16.25 13.55 -16.89
N GLY A 128 16.20 13.72 -18.20
CA GLY A 128 14.99 14.15 -18.91
C GLY A 128 14.79 15.67 -18.89
N VAL A 129 13.59 16.13 -19.19
CA VAL A 129 13.24 17.55 -19.27
C VAL A 129 11.88 17.75 -18.61
N GLY A 130 11.83 18.64 -17.63
CA GLY A 130 10.59 18.91 -16.89
C GLY A 130 9.49 19.51 -17.79
N VAL A 131 8.23 19.16 -17.50
CA VAL A 131 7.04 19.71 -18.18
C VAL A 131 6.05 20.37 -17.20
N GLY A 132 5.06 21.11 -17.70
CA GLY A 132 4.06 21.83 -16.89
C GLY A 132 4.20 23.36 -16.94
N VAL A 133 3.22 24.08 -16.34
CA VAL A 133 3.27 25.56 -16.16
C VAL A 133 4.61 25.99 -15.56
N ASN A 134 5.06 25.22 -14.56
CA ASN A 134 6.40 25.31 -14.00
C ASN A 134 7.08 23.94 -14.26
N PRO A 135 8.04 23.87 -15.20
CA PRO A 135 8.67 22.61 -15.63
C PRO A 135 9.18 21.76 -14.47
N GLY A 136 8.74 20.50 -14.41
CA GLY A 136 9.21 19.52 -13.41
C GLY A 136 8.73 19.79 -11.99
N ARG A 137 7.71 20.66 -11.81
CA ARG A 137 7.24 21.04 -10.48
C ARG A 137 6.41 19.94 -9.82
N VAL A 138 6.79 19.60 -8.59
CA VAL A 138 6.02 18.73 -7.71
C VAL A 138 5.76 19.46 -6.40
N ILE A 139 4.49 19.59 -6.05
CA ILE A 139 4.07 20.11 -4.75
C ILE A 139 3.75 18.95 -3.83
N TRP A 140 4.36 18.92 -2.65
CA TRP A 140 3.90 18.10 -1.54
C TRP A 140 3.17 18.98 -0.51
N VAL A 141 1.90 18.68 -0.27
CA VAL A 141 1.10 19.32 0.78
C VAL A 141 0.86 18.31 1.88
N TRP A 142 1.28 18.64 3.10
CA TRP A 142 1.10 17.81 4.28
C TRP A 142 0.34 18.57 5.34
N ASN A 143 -0.70 17.95 5.91
CA ASN A 143 -1.37 18.47 7.09
C ASN A 143 -1.78 17.29 8.00
N PRO A 144 -1.17 17.11 9.18
CA PRO A 144 -1.45 15.98 10.05
C PRO A 144 -2.90 15.90 10.54
N ASP A 145 -3.67 16.99 10.44
CA ASP A 145 -5.07 17.05 10.85
C ASP A 145 -6.03 16.58 9.74
N ALA A 146 -5.52 16.21 8.55
CA ALA A 146 -6.36 15.70 7.46
C ALA A 146 -7.06 14.38 7.80
N THR A 147 -6.46 13.56 8.67
CA THR A 147 -7.04 12.27 9.10
C THR A 147 -6.78 12.00 10.58
N GLU A 148 -7.67 11.20 11.17
CA GLU A 148 -7.51 10.76 12.56
C GLU A 148 -6.39 9.73 12.70
N LYS A 149 -5.37 10.04 13.52
CA LYS A 149 -4.28 9.12 13.86
C LYS A 149 -4.79 7.75 14.32
N ASN A 150 -5.85 7.73 15.12
CA ASN A 150 -6.43 6.50 15.66
C ASN A 150 -7.82 6.27 15.07
N LEU A 151 -7.87 5.46 14.02
CA LEU A 151 -9.09 5.22 13.26
C LEU A 151 -10.19 4.56 14.10
N THR A 152 -11.41 5.05 13.94
CA THR A 152 -12.64 4.40 14.40
C THR A 152 -13.31 3.71 13.22
N GLY A 153 -13.25 2.37 13.17
CA GLY A 153 -13.84 1.59 12.08
C GLY A 153 -12.98 1.58 10.81
N TYR A 154 -13.59 1.93 9.66
CA TYR A 154 -12.90 1.94 8.37
C TYR A 154 -12.25 3.30 8.08
N TRP A 155 -11.10 3.30 7.41
CA TRP A 155 -10.32 4.51 7.14
C TRP A 155 -11.11 5.59 6.37
N TRP A 156 -12.00 5.19 5.47
CA TRP A 156 -12.81 6.07 4.63
C TRP A 156 -14.07 6.61 5.32
N LYS A 157 -14.30 6.30 6.60
CA LYS A 157 -15.44 6.89 7.33
C LYS A 157 -15.21 8.37 7.60
N GLN A 158 -16.30 9.15 7.59
CA GLN A 158 -16.28 10.58 7.87
C GLN A 158 -15.60 10.94 9.19
N ILE A 159 -15.80 10.15 10.24
CA ILE A 159 -15.15 10.40 11.54
C ILE A 159 -13.62 10.37 11.48
N ASN A 160 -13.03 9.78 10.45
CA ASN A 160 -11.58 9.63 10.32
C ASN A 160 -10.94 10.59 9.31
N ASN A 161 -11.72 11.46 8.66
CA ASN A 161 -11.24 12.37 7.60
C ASN A 161 -11.84 13.75 7.80
N ASP A 162 -10.99 14.77 7.84
CA ASP A 162 -11.42 16.16 7.91
C ASP A 162 -11.54 16.73 6.49
N GLN A 163 -12.79 16.93 6.03
CA GLN A 163 -13.04 17.41 4.67
C GLN A 163 -12.56 18.85 4.46
N ASP A 164 -12.65 19.71 5.47
CA ASP A 164 -12.30 21.13 5.33
C ASP A 164 -10.78 21.28 5.22
N VAL A 165 -10.03 20.50 6.01
CA VAL A 165 -8.56 20.42 5.88
C VAL A 165 -8.16 19.86 4.51
N ILE A 166 -8.81 18.80 4.03
CA ILE A 166 -8.50 18.22 2.72
C ILE A 166 -8.83 19.20 1.58
N ASP A 167 -9.92 19.96 1.69
CA ASP A 167 -10.28 21.03 0.73
C ASP A 167 -9.18 22.11 0.69
N GLU A 168 -8.69 22.56 1.85
CA GLU A 168 -7.58 23.50 1.96
C GLU A 168 -6.29 22.93 1.35
N MET A 169 -5.97 21.66 1.61
CA MET A 169 -4.77 21.03 1.04
C MET A 169 -4.82 21.00 -0.49
N VAL A 170 -5.98 20.74 -1.09
CA VAL A 170 -6.15 20.80 -2.56
C VAL A 170 -6.00 22.22 -3.10
N SER A 171 -6.59 23.21 -2.43
CA SER A 171 -6.44 24.63 -2.79
C SER A 171 -4.96 25.07 -2.77
N ILE A 172 -4.25 24.78 -1.67
CA ILE A 172 -2.80 25.06 -1.54
C ILE A 172 -2.01 24.38 -2.66
N GLY A 173 -2.31 23.10 -2.94
CA GLY A 173 -1.62 22.33 -3.98
C GLY A 173 -1.71 22.97 -5.35
N ILE A 174 -2.92 23.35 -5.77
CA ILE A 174 -3.19 23.97 -7.08
C ILE A 174 -2.55 25.36 -7.19
N GLN A 175 -2.68 26.19 -6.15
CA GLN A 175 -2.05 27.52 -6.11
C GLN A 175 -0.53 27.42 -6.22
N ARG A 176 0.11 26.56 -5.43
CA ARG A 176 1.58 26.43 -5.43
C ARG A 176 2.12 25.78 -6.70
N LEU A 177 1.37 24.85 -7.31
CA LEU A 177 1.74 24.23 -8.59
C LEU A 177 1.93 25.28 -9.69
N THR A 178 1.15 26.35 -9.65
CA THR A 178 1.23 27.44 -10.65
C THR A 178 2.03 28.64 -10.15
N GLY A 179 2.10 28.86 -8.85
CA GLY A 179 2.59 30.11 -8.24
C GLY A 179 1.54 31.23 -8.24
N ALA A 180 0.27 30.93 -8.54
CA ALA A 180 -0.81 31.90 -8.53
C ALA A 180 -1.29 32.21 -7.10
N ALA A 181 -1.92 33.37 -6.93
CA ALA A 181 -2.34 33.87 -5.62
C ALA A 181 -3.72 33.36 -5.15
N ASN A 182 -4.49 32.71 -6.02
CA ASN A 182 -5.82 32.16 -5.72
C ASN A 182 -6.15 30.99 -6.67
N ASP A 183 -7.16 30.21 -6.30
CA ASP A 183 -7.57 29.01 -7.04
C ASP A 183 -7.99 29.28 -8.49
N ALA A 184 -8.72 30.37 -8.74
CA ALA A 184 -9.25 30.68 -10.08
C ALA A 184 -8.11 30.97 -11.07
N ASP A 185 -7.15 31.82 -10.67
CA ASP A 185 -5.98 32.12 -11.50
C ASP A 185 -5.08 30.88 -11.69
N ALA A 186 -4.98 30.03 -10.66
CA ALA A 186 -4.23 28.79 -10.74
C ALA A 186 -4.83 27.82 -11.76
N TRP A 187 -6.13 27.53 -11.67
CA TRP A 187 -6.80 26.70 -12.67
C TRP A 187 -6.73 27.32 -14.07
N ALA A 188 -6.88 28.64 -14.17
CA ALA A 188 -6.77 29.33 -15.44
C ALA A 188 -5.40 29.09 -16.10
N ALA A 189 -4.31 29.15 -15.33
CA ALA A 189 -2.96 28.87 -15.81
C ALA A 189 -2.78 27.40 -16.22
N ILE A 190 -3.28 26.44 -15.44
CA ILE A 190 -3.21 24.99 -15.74
C ILE A 190 -3.86 24.69 -17.10
N PHE A 191 -5.10 25.14 -17.31
CA PHE A 191 -5.82 24.94 -18.58
C PHE A 191 -5.19 25.70 -19.74
N THR A 192 -4.75 26.95 -19.51
CA THR A 192 -4.14 27.77 -20.57
C THR A 192 -2.83 27.15 -21.06
N TYR A 193 -1.99 26.67 -20.15
CA TYR A 193 -0.76 25.96 -20.52
C TYR A 193 -1.08 24.70 -21.31
N PHE A 194 -2.00 23.86 -20.81
CA PHE A 194 -2.39 22.64 -21.49
C PHE A 194 -2.91 22.92 -22.91
N ASN A 195 -3.82 23.89 -23.06
CA ASN A 195 -4.38 24.23 -24.36
C ASN A 195 -3.31 24.81 -25.31
N HIS A 196 -2.36 25.58 -24.79
CA HIS A 196 -1.25 26.11 -25.58
C HIS A 196 -0.38 24.98 -26.15
N VAL A 197 0.09 24.04 -25.31
CA VAL A 197 0.98 22.96 -25.75
C VAL A 197 0.30 21.94 -26.66
N HIS A 198 -1.04 21.86 -26.61
CA HIS A 198 -1.86 21.02 -27.49
C HIS A 198 -2.36 21.75 -28.75
N GLY A 199 -1.90 22.98 -29.02
CA GLY A 199 -2.31 23.73 -30.21
C GLY A 199 -3.77 24.23 -30.19
N ASN A 200 -4.43 24.18 -29.02
CA ASN A 200 -5.80 24.68 -28.81
C ASN A 200 -5.83 26.19 -28.48
N GLY A 201 -4.68 26.87 -28.52
CA GLY A 201 -4.55 28.30 -28.27
C GLY A 201 -4.36 28.66 -26.79
N ASN A 202 -4.18 29.96 -26.52
CA ASN A 202 -3.94 30.49 -25.17
C ASN A 202 -5.26 30.81 -24.45
N VAL A 203 -6.07 29.77 -24.23
CA VAL A 203 -7.39 29.89 -23.58
C VAL A 203 -7.47 28.97 -22.38
N SER A 204 -8.16 29.42 -21.33
CA SER A 204 -8.54 28.55 -20.22
C SER A 204 -9.67 27.60 -20.62
N TYR A 205 -10.21 26.85 -19.66
CA TYR A 205 -11.39 25.99 -19.82
C TYR A 205 -12.53 26.71 -20.55
N GLN A 206 -13.16 26.03 -21.49
CA GLN A 206 -14.38 26.50 -22.17
C GLN A 206 -15.57 25.62 -21.77
N PRO A 207 -16.76 26.20 -21.52
CA PRO A 207 -17.96 25.44 -21.18
C PRO A 207 -18.27 24.34 -22.21
N GLY A 208 -18.66 23.15 -21.72
CA GLY A 208 -18.94 21.98 -22.55
C GLY A 208 -17.71 21.10 -22.84
N GLU A 209 -16.51 21.52 -22.43
CA GLU A 209 -15.32 20.66 -22.53
C GLU A 209 -15.34 19.61 -21.43
N LYS A 210 -15.17 18.34 -21.82
CA LYS A 210 -15.30 17.19 -20.91
C LYS A 210 -14.01 16.87 -20.17
N ILE A 211 -14.16 16.48 -18.90
CA ILE A 211 -13.08 16.06 -18.01
C ILE A 211 -13.33 14.63 -17.53
N ALA A 212 -12.38 13.72 -17.77
CA ALA A 212 -12.36 12.40 -17.16
C ALA A 212 -11.37 12.37 -15.98
N ILE A 213 -11.70 11.64 -14.92
CA ILE A 213 -10.88 11.52 -13.70
C ILE A 213 -10.65 10.04 -13.43
N LYS A 214 -9.40 9.59 -13.58
CA LYS A 214 -9.01 8.19 -13.32
C LYS A 214 -8.85 7.94 -11.83
N LEU A 215 -9.77 7.17 -11.26
CA LEU A 215 -9.72 6.70 -9.87
C LEU A 215 -8.81 5.48 -9.72
N ASN A 216 -8.33 5.18 -8.52
CA ASN A 216 -7.66 3.92 -8.20
C ASN A 216 -8.57 3.05 -7.31
N MET A 217 -9.27 2.08 -7.91
CA MET A 217 -10.19 1.16 -7.21
C MET A 217 -9.68 -0.29 -7.19
N ASN A 218 -8.36 -0.46 -7.20
CA ASN A 218 -7.74 -1.75 -7.48
C ASN A 218 -8.17 -2.87 -6.52
N ASN A 219 -8.49 -2.56 -5.26
CA ASN A 219 -8.68 -3.56 -4.22
C ASN A 219 -10.14 -4.00 -4.01
N VAL A 220 -11.09 -3.34 -4.67
CA VAL A 220 -12.53 -3.62 -4.54
C VAL A 220 -12.90 -5.06 -4.95
N LEU A 221 -12.16 -5.71 -5.86
CA LEU A 221 -12.46 -7.09 -6.31
C LEU A 221 -11.87 -8.23 -5.44
N GLY A 222 -11.20 -7.90 -4.32
CA GLY A 222 -10.43 -8.87 -3.53
C GLY A 222 -11.18 -9.85 -2.60
N GLY A 223 -12.52 -9.91 -2.60
CA GLY A 223 -13.30 -10.58 -1.55
C GLY A 223 -14.62 -11.23 -2.01
N ILE A 224 -15.25 -11.98 -1.10
CA ILE A 224 -16.53 -12.68 -1.34
C ILE A 224 -17.69 -11.70 -1.09
N GLY A 225 -18.60 -11.55 -2.05
CA GLY A 225 -19.80 -10.74 -1.91
C GLY A 225 -20.06 -9.84 -3.11
N ASN A 226 -21.09 -9.00 -3.02
CA ASN A 226 -21.32 -7.95 -4.00
C ASN A 226 -20.25 -6.85 -3.82
N PRO A 227 -19.44 -6.52 -4.85
CA PRO A 227 -18.37 -5.54 -4.72
C PRO A 227 -18.87 -4.13 -4.39
N TYR A 228 -20.14 -3.82 -4.68
CA TYR A 228 -20.71 -2.50 -4.44
C TYR A 228 -20.96 -2.20 -2.97
N ASN A 229 -21.42 -3.18 -2.19
CA ASN A 229 -21.79 -2.99 -0.79
C ASN A 229 -20.77 -3.61 0.19
N ARG A 230 -19.66 -4.15 -0.31
CA ARG A 230 -18.59 -4.66 0.53
C ARG A 230 -17.79 -3.50 1.12
N GLU A 231 -17.64 -3.53 2.43
CA GLU A 231 -16.80 -2.61 3.19
C GLU A 231 -15.54 -3.31 3.66
N ASP A 232 -14.38 -2.72 3.38
CA ASP A 232 -13.09 -3.17 3.90
C ASP A 232 -12.15 -1.98 4.18
N ASN A 233 -10.93 -2.31 4.61
CA ASN A 233 -9.87 -1.36 4.92
C ASN A 233 -8.73 -1.43 3.89
N ASP A 234 -8.96 -2.05 2.73
CA ASP A 234 -7.97 -2.02 1.67
C ASP A 234 -7.89 -0.58 1.14
N ARG A 235 -6.68 -0.12 0.84
CA ARG A 235 -6.43 1.23 0.37
C ARG A 235 -6.91 1.37 -1.07
N ASP A 236 -7.92 2.17 -1.32
CA ASP A 236 -8.36 2.65 -2.63
C ASP A 236 -8.55 4.18 -2.57
N ALA A 237 -8.97 4.84 -3.65
CA ALA A 237 -9.03 6.31 -3.70
C ALA A 237 -9.85 6.92 -2.54
N SER A 238 -9.35 8.00 -1.94
CA SER A 238 -10.07 8.69 -0.87
C SER A 238 -11.27 9.45 -1.44
N PRO A 239 -12.51 9.21 -0.95
CA PRO A 239 -13.65 9.98 -1.42
C PRO A 239 -13.56 11.46 -1.05
N TYR A 240 -12.84 11.81 0.03
CA TYR A 240 -12.68 13.19 0.50
C TYR A 240 -11.74 14.00 -0.40
N VAL A 241 -10.68 13.36 -0.92
CA VAL A 241 -9.76 13.98 -1.90
C VAL A 241 -10.45 14.18 -3.23
N VAL A 242 -11.22 13.19 -3.69
CA VAL A 242 -11.99 13.30 -4.94
C VAL A 242 -13.07 14.36 -4.82
N LYS A 243 -13.78 14.43 -3.67
CA LYS A 243 -14.74 15.49 -3.39
C LYS A 243 -14.12 16.88 -3.43
N ALA A 244 -12.96 17.06 -2.80
CA ALA A 244 -12.24 18.33 -2.80
C ALA A 244 -11.88 18.78 -4.24
N LEU A 245 -11.42 17.84 -5.08
CA LEU A 245 -11.17 18.11 -6.50
C LEU A 245 -12.44 18.49 -7.26
N LEU A 246 -13.56 17.77 -7.05
CA LEU A 246 -14.83 18.10 -7.70
C LEU A 246 -15.33 19.50 -7.28
N ARG A 247 -15.18 19.89 -6.01
CA ARG A 247 -15.51 21.25 -5.55
C ARG A 247 -14.68 22.31 -6.27
N GLN A 248 -13.39 22.05 -6.49
CA GLN A 248 -12.53 22.95 -7.27
C GLN A 248 -13.02 23.08 -8.73
N LEU A 249 -13.26 21.95 -9.41
CA LEU A 249 -13.72 21.97 -10.81
C LEU A 249 -15.10 22.63 -10.97
N VAL A 250 -16.07 22.31 -10.11
CA VAL A 250 -17.44 22.82 -10.25
C VAL A 250 -17.57 24.25 -9.73
N ASN A 251 -17.05 24.54 -8.52
CA ASN A 251 -17.32 25.82 -7.86
C ASN A 251 -16.30 26.91 -8.20
N VAL A 252 -15.07 26.55 -8.60
CA VAL A 252 -14.02 27.53 -8.94
C VAL A 252 -13.86 27.65 -10.46
N VAL A 253 -13.68 26.53 -11.15
CA VAL A 253 -13.50 26.54 -12.62
C VAL A 253 -14.83 26.78 -13.35
N GLY A 254 -15.95 26.32 -12.77
CA GLY A 254 -17.27 26.43 -13.38
C GLY A 254 -17.54 25.33 -14.42
N VAL A 255 -16.94 24.15 -14.24
CA VAL A 255 -17.24 22.97 -15.07
C VAL A 255 -18.62 22.45 -14.71
N ASP A 256 -19.49 22.29 -15.70
CA ASP A 256 -20.80 21.67 -15.50
C ASP A 256 -20.61 20.20 -15.07
N GLN A 257 -21.34 19.77 -14.04
CA GLN A 257 -21.19 18.41 -13.49
C GLN A 257 -21.35 17.30 -14.55
N VAL A 258 -22.25 17.51 -15.52
CA VAL A 258 -22.51 16.58 -16.64
C VAL A 258 -21.30 16.36 -17.54
N ASP A 259 -20.34 17.29 -17.53
CA ASP A 259 -19.11 17.20 -18.31
C ASP A 259 -17.96 16.54 -17.53
N ILE A 260 -18.21 16.09 -16.29
CA ILE A 260 -17.24 15.42 -15.44
C ILE A 260 -17.58 13.93 -15.35
N THR A 261 -16.58 13.08 -15.62
CA THR A 261 -16.67 11.64 -15.41
C THR A 261 -15.61 11.14 -14.45
N LEU A 262 -16.02 10.54 -13.32
CA LEU A 262 -15.16 9.71 -12.49
C LEU A 262 -15.15 8.29 -13.06
N TYR A 263 -13.97 7.68 -13.26
CA TYR A 263 -13.93 6.33 -13.83
C TYR A 263 -12.84 5.40 -13.32
N ASP A 264 -13.15 4.10 -13.36
CA ASP A 264 -12.20 2.99 -13.48
C ASP A 264 -12.82 1.92 -14.39
N ALA A 265 -12.25 1.70 -15.58
CA ALA A 265 -12.81 0.77 -16.56
C ALA A 265 -12.68 -0.71 -16.12
N SER A 266 -11.85 -0.99 -15.11
CA SER A 266 -11.47 -2.34 -14.72
C SER A 266 -12.02 -2.78 -13.37
N ARG A 267 -12.62 -1.85 -12.60
CA ARG A 267 -13.08 -2.08 -11.23
C ARG A 267 -14.44 -1.42 -10.99
N PRO A 268 -15.30 -1.99 -10.15
CA PRO A 268 -16.54 -1.35 -9.71
C PRO A 268 -16.25 -0.20 -8.74
N ILE A 269 -17.13 0.80 -8.72
CA ILE A 269 -17.09 1.92 -7.76
C ILE A 269 -18.03 1.60 -6.59
N PRO A 270 -17.51 1.35 -5.38
CA PRO A 270 -18.32 0.88 -4.25
C PRO A 270 -19.08 1.99 -3.53
N ASP A 271 -20.15 1.62 -2.80
CA ASP A 271 -21.02 2.52 -2.04
C ASP A 271 -20.27 3.36 -1.00
N TRP A 272 -19.26 2.78 -0.36
CA TRP A 272 -18.45 3.47 0.64
C TRP A 272 -17.61 4.61 0.05
N PHE A 273 -17.36 4.59 -1.25
CA PHE A 273 -16.73 5.70 -1.98
C PHE A 273 -17.79 6.61 -2.61
N TYR A 274 -18.74 6.01 -3.35
CA TYR A 274 -19.76 6.74 -4.09
C TYR A 274 -20.59 7.64 -3.18
N ASN A 275 -21.11 7.13 -2.05
CA ASN A 275 -22.02 7.91 -1.22
C ASN A 275 -21.34 9.11 -0.55
N PRO A 276 -20.13 8.99 0.05
CA PRO A 276 -19.42 10.15 0.52
C PRO A 276 -19.08 11.16 -0.56
N VAL A 277 -18.79 10.76 -1.81
CA VAL A 277 -18.58 11.72 -2.90
C VAL A 277 -19.90 12.39 -3.30
N TYR A 278 -20.94 11.62 -3.56
CA TYR A 278 -22.22 12.06 -4.11
C TYR A 278 -22.98 13.06 -3.22
N TYR A 279 -23.04 12.81 -1.91
CA TYR A 279 -23.77 13.64 -0.96
C TYR A 279 -22.88 14.65 -0.25
N ARG A 280 -23.40 15.83 0.08
CA ARG A 280 -22.68 16.88 0.83
C ARG A 280 -22.06 16.37 2.12
N THR A 281 -22.77 15.48 2.83
CA THR A 281 -22.29 14.80 4.03
C THR A 281 -22.88 13.41 4.05
N TYR A 282 -22.05 12.40 4.34
CA TYR A 282 -22.50 11.01 4.43
C TYR A 282 -21.78 10.27 5.57
N PRO A 283 -22.53 9.55 6.43
CA PRO A 283 -24.00 9.49 6.49
C PRO A 283 -24.60 10.80 7.06
N ALA A 284 -25.81 11.17 6.61
CA ALA A 284 -26.56 12.31 7.16
C ALA A 284 -28.08 12.08 7.05
N ASP A 285 -28.86 12.83 7.84
CA ASP A 285 -30.31 12.87 7.76
C ASP A 285 -30.80 14.33 7.90
N PRO A 286 -31.36 14.96 6.84
CA PRO A 286 -31.55 14.41 5.50
C PRO A 286 -30.25 14.33 4.69
N LEU A 287 -30.22 13.43 3.70
CA LEU A 287 -29.18 13.45 2.67
C LEU A 287 -29.41 14.61 1.70
N VAL A 288 -28.34 15.35 1.39
CA VAL A 288 -28.33 16.46 0.44
C VAL A 288 -27.35 16.14 -0.67
N GLU A 289 -27.84 16.02 -1.89
CA GLU A 289 -27.03 15.74 -3.08
C GLU A 289 -26.10 16.93 -3.37
N GLU A 290 -24.83 16.65 -3.67
CA GLU A 290 -23.83 17.67 -4.03
C GLU A 290 -23.32 17.46 -5.46
N PHE A 291 -23.06 16.21 -5.85
CA PHE A 291 -22.55 15.83 -7.17
C PHE A 291 -23.48 14.84 -7.87
N SER A 292 -24.74 15.23 -8.01
CA SER A 292 -25.82 14.40 -8.57
C SER A 292 -25.70 14.14 -10.06
N ASP A 293 -25.09 15.10 -10.78
CA ASP A 293 -25.02 15.11 -12.24
C ASP A 293 -23.64 14.69 -12.77
N VAL A 294 -22.69 14.36 -11.89
CA VAL A 294 -21.40 13.76 -12.25
C VAL A 294 -21.59 12.32 -12.69
N HIS A 295 -20.89 11.92 -13.76
CA HIS A 295 -20.90 10.54 -14.23
C HIS A 295 -19.95 9.65 -13.41
N TYR A 296 -20.42 8.51 -12.93
CA TYR A 296 -19.61 7.52 -12.20
C TYR A 296 -19.53 6.23 -13.03
N VAL A 297 -18.49 6.11 -13.84
CA VAL A 297 -18.34 5.02 -14.83
C VAL A 297 -17.41 3.94 -14.29
N ASP A 298 -17.91 2.70 -14.22
CA ASP A 298 -17.15 1.57 -13.69
C ASP A 298 -17.25 0.32 -14.57
N SER A 299 -16.56 -0.76 -14.19
CA SER A 299 -16.51 -1.98 -15.02
C SER A 299 -17.86 -2.66 -15.27
N ASP A 300 -18.83 -2.52 -14.34
CA ASP A 300 -20.02 -3.38 -14.30
C ASP A 300 -21.34 -2.59 -14.45
N GLY A 301 -21.40 -1.32 -14.03
CA GLY A 301 -22.63 -0.51 -13.92
C GLY A 301 -23.70 -1.17 -13.04
N GLY A 302 -23.27 -1.92 -12.04
CA GLY A 302 -24.11 -2.87 -11.31
C GLY A 302 -24.85 -2.31 -10.10
N ALA A 303 -24.83 -1.00 -9.88
CA ALA A 303 -25.51 -0.36 -8.76
C ALA A 303 -26.02 1.05 -9.10
N THR A 304 -26.97 1.56 -8.30
CA THR A 304 -27.63 2.84 -8.56
C THR A 304 -26.63 3.99 -8.66
N GLY A 305 -26.74 4.77 -9.74
CA GLY A 305 -25.84 5.89 -10.00
C GLY A 305 -24.47 5.51 -10.55
N ARG A 306 -24.20 4.22 -10.82
CA ARG A 306 -22.99 3.76 -11.50
C ARG A 306 -23.31 3.31 -12.92
N GLU A 307 -22.57 3.86 -13.87
CA GLU A 307 -22.70 3.60 -15.29
C GLU A 307 -21.69 2.55 -15.71
N LYS A 308 -22.09 1.62 -16.58
CA LYS A 308 -21.17 0.64 -17.13
C LYS A 308 -20.27 1.29 -18.17
N VAL A 309 -18.97 1.03 -18.09
CA VAL A 309 -18.00 1.45 -19.10
C VAL A 309 -18.36 0.91 -20.49
N ILE A 310 -18.24 1.80 -21.49
CA ILE A 310 -18.56 1.50 -22.90
C ILE A 310 -17.25 1.56 -23.71
N ALA A 311 -17.02 0.53 -24.52
CA ALA A 311 -15.88 0.49 -25.43
C ALA A 311 -16.03 1.51 -26.56
N SER A 312 -14.94 2.22 -26.88
CA SER A 312 -14.83 3.03 -28.09
C SER A 312 -14.29 2.20 -29.27
N SER A 313 -14.07 2.84 -30.41
CA SER A 313 -13.29 2.26 -31.53
C SER A 313 -11.79 2.56 -31.46
N THR A 314 -11.35 3.36 -30.49
CA THR A 314 -9.97 3.81 -30.35
C THR A 314 -9.12 2.74 -29.67
N GLN A 315 -7.97 2.44 -30.25
CA GLN A 315 -7.03 1.44 -29.77
C GLN A 315 -5.69 2.05 -29.39
N MET A 316 -5.04 1.45 -28.40
CA MET A 316 -3.66 1.70 -28.00
C MET A 316 -2.83 0.44 -28.25
N TYR A 317 -1.58 0.63 -28.65
CA TYR A 317 -0.64 -0.43 -28.97
C TYR A 317 0.55 -0.39 -28.02
N PHE A 318 0.67 -1.36 -27.12
CA PHE A 318 1.86 -1.46 -26.27
C PHE A 318 3.07 -1.94 -27.08
N SER A 319 4.26 -1.50 -26.65
CA SER A 319 5.53 -1.88 -27.30
C SER A 319 5.83 -3.39 -27.29
N ASP A 320 5.16 -4.18 -26.44
CA ASP A 320 5.25 -5.65 -26.45
C ASP A 320 4.30 -6.33 -27.45
N GLY A 321 3.52 -5.53 -28.20
CA GLY A 321 2.54 -5.97 -29.19
C GLY A 321 1.13 -6.19 -28.64
N VAL A 322 0.90 -5.95 -27.35
CA VAL A 322 -0.43 -6.04 -26.75
C VAL A 322 -1.29 -4.85 -27.19
N VAL A 323 -2.52 -5.11 -27.64
CA VAL A 323 -3.47 -4.05 -28.07
C VAL A 323 -4.60 -3.91 -27.05
N ARG A 324 -5.02 -2.67 -26.79
CA ARG A 324 -6.11 -2.34 -25.86
C ARG A 324 -7.11 -1.36 -26.44
N THR A 325 -8.37 -1.51 -26.06
CA THR A 325 -9.46 -0.63 -26.47
C THR A 325 -9.76 0.36 -25.36
N LEU A 326 -9.83 1.65 -25.71
CA LEU A 326 -10.12 2.72 -24.76
C LEU A 326 -11.63 2.85 -24.52
N PRO A 327 -12.08 3.26 -23.33
CA PRO A 327 -13.48 3.55 -23.08
C PRO A 327 -13.90 4.90 -23.66
N THR A 328 -15.17 5.04 -24.04
CA THR A 328 -15.70 6.28 -24.65
C THR A 328 -15.54 7.50 -23.74
N CYS A 329 -15.75 7.35 -22.44
CA CYS A 329 -15.57 8.45 -21.49
C CYS A 329 -14.13 8.98 -21.44
N VAL A 330 -13.14 8.12 -21.72
CA VAL A 330 -11.75 8.56 -21.87
C VAL A 330 -11.58 9.23 -23.22
N VAL A 331 -11.99 8.61 -24.33
CA VAL A 331 -11.79 9.17 -25.68
C VAL A 331 -12.46 10.54 -25.86
N ASP A 332 -13.71 10.67 -25.43
CA ASP A 332 -14.53 11.89 -25.56
C ASP A 332 -14.06 13.03 -24.65
N ALA A 333 -13.33 12.74 -23.56
CA ALA A 333 -12.82 13.76 -22.67
C ALA A 333 -11.71 14.57 -23.35
N LYS A 334 -11.78 15.90 -23.23
CA LYS A 334 -10.69 16.77 -23.66
C LYS A 334 -9.54 16.75 -22.65
N TYR A 335 -9.87 16.67 -21.37
CA TYR A 335 -8.91 16.69 -20.28
C TYR A 335 -9.01 15.40 -19.45
N LEU A 336 -7.87 14.87 -19.02
CA LEU A 336 -7.78 13.76 -18.09
C LEU A 336 -7.11 14.21 -16.79
N ILE A 337 -7.62 13.79 -15.63
CA ILE A 337 -6.95 13.93 -14.34
C ILE A 337 -6.64 12.54 -13.81
N ASN A 338 -5.41 12.30 -13.38
CA ASN A 338 -4.97 11.01 -12.85
C ASN A 338 -4.78 11.10 -11.33
N ILE A 339 -5.45 10.21 -10.56
CA ILE A 339 -5.36 10.16 -9.10
C ILE A 339 -4.65 8.87 -8.65
N PRO A 340 -3.31 8.83 -8.70
CA PRO A 340 -2.54 7.71 -8.15
C PRO A 340 -2.50 7.72 -6.63
N LEU A 341 -2.10 6.59 -6.04
CA LEU A 341 -2.03 6.43 -4.59
C LEU A 341 -0.59 6.15 -4.14
N LEU A 342 -0.19 6.64 -2.97
CA LEU A 342 1.15 6.37 -2.40
C LEU A 342 1.25 4.92 -1.89
N LYS A 343 1.56 4.00 -2.80
CA LYS A 343 1.49 2.54 -2.55
C LYS A 343 2.75 1.79 -2.96
N ARG A 344 3.21 0.89 -2.08
CA ARG A 344 4.10 -0.21 -2.47
C ARG A 344 3.31 -1.30 -3.21
N HIS A 345 3.94 -1.99 -4.14
CA HIS A 345 3.39 -3.18 -4.80
C HIS A 345 4.09 -4.46 -4.29
N PRO A 346 3.33 -5.53 -3.95
CA PRO A 346 3.91 -6.72 -3.34
C PRO A 346 4.72 -7.58 -4.32
N ILE A 347 4.33 -7.61 -5.60
CA ILE A 347 5.07 -8.37 -6.63
C ILE A 347 6.36 -7.62 -6.94
N ASN A 348 7.48 -8.33 -6.79
CA ASN A 348 8.85 -7.83 -6.99
C ASN A 348 9.13 -6.51 -6.26
N THR A 349 8.42 -6.24 -5.15
CA THR A 349 8.58 -5.01 -4.36
C THR A 349 8.57 -3.74 -5.23
N GLY A 350 7.61 -3.64 -6.15
CA GLY A 350 7.43 -2.46 -7.00
C GLY A 350 6.67 -1.32 -6.31
N VAL A 351 6.18 -0.36 -7.11
CA VAL A 351 5.32 0.74 -6.66
C VAL A 351 4.01 0.78 -7.47
N THR A 352 2.98 1.45 -6.94
CA THR A 352 1.68 1.65 -7.63
C THR A 352 1.34 3.14 -7.69
N LEU A 353 1.98 3.86 -8.60
CA LEU A 353 1.89 5.32 -8.75
C LEU A 353 1.15 5.73 -10.05
N SER A 354 1.41 6.91 -10.61
CA SER A 354 0.69 7.49 -11.77
C SER A 354 0.65 6.57 -12.97
N GLY A 355 1.81 6.07 -13.41
CA GLY A 355 1.89 5.23 -14.61
C GLY A 355 1.11 3.92 -14.48
N LYS A 356 1.10 3.33 -13.27
CA LYS A 356 0.37 2.08 -12.99
C LYS A 356 -1.13 2.31 -12.80
N ASN A 357 -1.56 3.52 -12.43
CA ASN A 357 -2.97 3.82 -12.24
C ASN A 357 -3.78 3.72 -13.55
N TYR A 358 -3.15 4.00 -14.70
CA TYR A 358 -3.77 3.84 -16.03
C TYR A 358 -4.04 2.39 -16.44
N PHE A 359 -3.58 1.39 -15.69
CA PHE A 359 -3.92 -0.01 -15.97
C PHE A 359 -5.45 -0.25 -15.92
N GLY A 360 -6.22 0.63 -15.27
CA GLY A 360 -7.68 0.60 -15.29
C GLY A 360 -8.33 1.48 -16.37
N SER A 361 -7.61 1.85 -17.43
CA SER A 361 -8.10 2.79 -18.46
C SER A 361 -8.38 2.16 -19.83
N PHE A 362 -8.56 0.83 -19.88
CA PHE A 362 -8.94 0.10 -21.08
C PHE A 362 -9.95 -1.02 -20.75
N ILE A 363 -10.62 -1.51 -21.79
CA ILE A 363 -11.75 -2.45 -21.66
C ILE A 363 -11.30 -3.87 -21.32
N GLU A 364 -10.16 -4.30 -21.86
CA GLU A 364 -9.67 -5.67 -21.70
C GLU A 364 -9.08 -5.92 -20.29
N PRO A 365 -8.97 -7.18 -19.84
CA PRO A 365 -8.43 -7.50 -18.52
C PRO A 365 -6.99 -7.00 -18.30
N VAL A 366 -6.78 -6.35 -17.15
CA VAL A 366 -5.46 -5.87 -16.69
C VAL A 366 -4.42 -6.99 -16.55
N VAL A 367 -4.86 -8.22 -16.27
CA VAL A 367 -3.94 -9.35 -16.07
C VAL A 367 -3.05 -9.62 -17.29
N ASP A 368 -3.53 -9.27 -18.49
CA ASP A 368 -2.86 -9.55 -19.74
C ASP A 368 -1.63 -8.65 -19.99
N ILE A 369 -1.50 -7.53 -19.25
CA ILE A 369 -0.32 -6.62 -19.28
C ILE A 369 0.71 -6.96 -18.20
N HIS A 370 0.37 -7.82 -17.23
CA HIS A 370 1.31 -8.17 -16.15
C HIS A 370 2.64 -8.79 -16.63
N PRO A 371 2.69 -9.67 -17.65
CA PRO A 371 3.96 -10.16 -18.17
C PRO A 371 4.88 -9.04 -18.68
N TYR A 372 4.30 -8.06 -19.39
CA TYR A 372 5.03 -6.91 -19.90
C TYR A 372 5.53 -6.00 -18.78
N HIS A 373 4.67 -5.71 -17.81
CA HIS A 373 5.05 -4.93 -16.62
C HIS A 373 6.20 -5.57 -15.85
N ILE A 374 6.20 -6.90 -15.69
CA ILE A 374 7.30 -7.63 -15.04
C ILE A 374 8.58 -7.55 -15.88
N SER A 375 8.47 -7.63 -17.21
CA SER A 375 9.61 -7.50 -18.13
C SER A 375 10.29 -6.13 -18.00
N GLY A 376 9.51 -5.05 -17.91
CA GLY A 376 10.01 -3.68 -17.77
C GLY A 376 10.74 -3.37 -16.45
N LEU A 377 10.68 -4.27 -15.45
CA LEU A 377 11.51 -4.17 -14.24
C LEU A 377 12.99 -4.49 -14.51
N THR A 378 13.33 -4.95 -15.70
CA THR A 378 14.72 -5.09 -16.17
C THR A 378 15.08 -3.90 -17.05
N MET A 379 16.12 -3.16 -16.68
CA MET A 379 16.54 -1.97 -17.43
C MET A 379 16.89 -2.34 -18.88
N GLY A 380 16.45 -1.51 -19.84
CA GLY A 380 16.60 -1.75 -21.27
C GLY A 380 15.44 -2.51 -21.92
N ASN A 381 14.59 -3.19 -21.14
CA ASN A 381 13.31 -3.66 -21.64
C ASN A 381 12.29 -2.52 -21.59
N ALA A 382 11.47 -2.40 -22.63
CA ALA A 382 10.38 -1.45 -22.64
C ALA A 382 9.44 -1.67 -21.44
N ALA A 383 8.83 -0.59 -20.93
CA ALA A 383 7.92 -0.65 -19.79
C ALA A 383 6.55 -0.04 -20.16
N PRO A 384 5.43 -0.73 -19.85
CA PRO A 384 4.11 -0.27 -20.29
C PRO A 384 3.70 1.09 -19.74
N GLN A 385 4.23 1.48 -18.58
CA GLN A 385 3.96 2.81 -18.03
C GLN A 385 4.45 3.93 -18.93
N VAL A 386 5.52 3.71 -19.72
CA VAL A 386 6.02 4.69 -20.69
C VAL A 386 5.07 4.78 -21.89
N ASP A 387 4.57 3.66 -22.43
CA ASP A 387 3.52 3.69 -23.47
C ASP A 387 2.30 4.48 -22.97
N LEU A 388 1.87 4.26 -21.72
CA LEU A 388 0.71 4.90 -21.11
C LEU A 388 0.90 6.42 -20.91
N PHE A 389 2.11 6.84 -20.54
CA PHE A 389 2.45 8.26 -20.47
C PHE A 389 2.57 8.92 -21.85
N ALA A 390 3.03 8.18 -22.86
CA ALA A 390 3.20 8.70 -24.21
C ALA A 390 1.90 8.79 -25.02
N TYR A 391 0.92 7.91 -24.72
CA TYR A 391 -0.31 7.80 -25.51
C TYR A 391 -1.21 9.04 -25.42
N GLU A 392 -1.68 9.54 -26.56
CA GLU A 392 -2.35 10.84 -26.70
C GLU A 392 -3.66 10.91 -25.90
N HIS A 393 -4.39 9.80 -25.82
CA HIS A 393 -5.65 9.73 -25.09
C HIS A 393 -5.49 9.39 -23.59
N LEU A 394 -4.26 9.20 -23.12
CA LEU A 394 -3.98 9.00 -21.69
C LEU A 394 -3.00 10.06 -21.20
N GLY A 395 -1.70 9.76 -21.14
CA GLY A 395 -0.70 10.70 -20.65
C GLY A 395 -0.64 11.98 -21.46
N GLY A 396 -0.79 11.90 -22.80
CA GLY A 396 -0.80 13.07 -23.68
C GLY A 396 -1.83 14.12 -23.27
N LYS A 397 -3.07 13.71 -22.97
CA LYS A 397 -4.13 14.64 -22.52
C LYS A 397 -4.34 14.72 -21.01
N THR A 398 -3.38 14.27 -20.21
CA THR A 398 -3.49 14.41 -18.74
C THR A 398 -3.14 15.84 -18.32
N LEU A 399 -4.15 16.53 -17.80
CA LEU A 399 -4.10 17.91 -17.33
C LEU A 399 -3.35 18.04 -15.99
N LEU A 400 -3.57 17.08 -15.09
CA LEU A 400 -3.10 17.10 -13.70
C LEU A 400 -2.92 15.67 -13.16
N TYR A 401 -1.82 15.46 -12.45
CA TYR A 401 -1.58 14.32 -11.57
C TYR A 401 -1.79 14.75 -10.12
N LEU A 402 -2.76 14.13 -9.43
CA LEU A 402 -3.09 14.37 -8.02
C LEU A 402 -2.81 13.09 -7.21
N GLY A 403 -1.60 12.98 -6.65
CA GLY A 403 -1.21 11.86 -5.82
C GLY A 403 -1.89 11.91 -4.45
N ASP A 404 -2.72 10.91 -4.15
CA ASP A 404 -3.37 10.74 -2.86
C ASP A 404 -2.51 9.84 -1.94
N GLY A 405 -1.81 10.51 -1.01
CA GLY A 405 -1.05 9.92 0.08
C GLY A 405 -1.66 10.25 1.44
N THR A 406 -2.97 10.45 1.56
CA THR A 406 -3.62 10.59 2.89
C THR A 406 -3.35 9.35 3.74
N PHE A 407 -3.51 8.18 3.13
CA PHE A 407 -3.08 6.89 3.66
C PHE A 407 -2.12 6.20 2.66
N ALA A 408 -0.93 5.84 3.11
CA ALA A 408 0.06 5.10 2.32
C ALA A 408 0.12 3.61 2.69
N THR A 409 0.83 2.81 1.89
CA THR A 409 1.09 1.38 2.18
C THR A 409 2.58 1.06 2.22
N LYS A 410 3.00 0.16 3.13
CA LYS A 410 4.42 -0.21 3.31
C LYS A 410 4.81 -1.59 2.77
N VAL A 411 3.88 -2.55 2.78
CA VAL A 411 4.19 -3.97 2.57
C VAL A 411 3.58 -4.49 1.27
N ASP A 412 2.38 -4.06 0.96
CA ASP A 412 1.61 -4.48 -0.21
C ASP A 412 0.82 -3.28 -0.77
N HIS A 413 -0.08 -3.53 -1.73
CA HIS A 413 -0.88 -2.49 -2.38
C HIS A 413 -2.24 -2.21 -1.68
N LYS A 414 -2.46 -2.75 -0.47
CA LYS A 414 -3.77 -2.82 0.22
C LYS A 414 -3.72 -2.27 1.64
N THR A 415 -2.77 -2.72 2.43
CA THR A 415 -2.70 -2.54 3.87
C THR A 415 -2.17 -1.14 4.17
N ILE A 416 -3.06 -0.25 4.62
CA ILE A 416 -2.67 1.09 5.08
C ILE A 416 -1.66 1.00 6.24
N ALA A 417 -0.71 1.92 6.26
CA ALA A 417 0.35 1.94 7.25
C ALA A 417 0.75 3.38 7.62
N LYS A 418 1.08 3.57 8.89
CA LYS A 418 1.64 4.81 9.43
C LYS A 418 3.13 4.89 9.14
N PHE A 419 3.64 6.04 8.74
CA PHE A 419 5.04 6.24 8.42
C PHE A 419 5.82 6.68 9.67
N LEU A 420 7.02 6.14 9.84
CA LEU A 420 7.90 6.44 10.97
C LEU A 420 8.78 7.66 10.69
N ILE A 421 9.13 7.89 9.42
CA ILE A 421 10.03 8.99 9.05
C ILE A 421 9.44 10.34 9.47
N TYR A 422 10.34 11.27 9.75
CA TYR A 422 9.99 12.68 9.90
C TYR A 422 9.31 13.20 8.61
N PRO A 423 8.20 13.96 8.69
CA PRO A 423 7.56 14.52 9.88
C PRO A 423 6.40 13.68 10.44
N PHE A 424 6.12 12.51 9.85
CA PHE A 424 4.92 11.72 10.18
C PHE A 424 4.96 11.13 11.58
N ASN A 425 6.13 10.76 12.10
CA ASN A 425 6.30 10.38 13.52
C ASN A 425 5.31 9.30 13.99
N ASN A 426 5.26 8.19 13.25
CA ASN A 426 4.30 7.09 13.44
C ASN A 426 2.86 7.59 13.33
N ASP A 427 2.55 8.28 12.23
CA ASP A 427 1.21 8.72 11.85
C ASP A 427 0.91 8.40 10.39
N TRP A 428 -0.34 8.57 9.98
CA TRP A 428 -0.70 8.50 8.57
C TRP A 428 0.06 9.57 7.78
N THR A 429 0.32 9.30 6.52
CA THR A 429 1.11 10.19 5.68
C THR A 429 0.41 11.51 5.44
N ASN A 430 -0.93 11.60 5.48
CA ASN A 430 -1.65 12.88 5.47
C ASN A 430 -1.18 13.84 4.35
N SER A 431 -0.87 13.27 3.19
CA SER A 431 -0.12 13.95 2.13
C SER A 431 -0.90 13.98 0.82
N LEU A 432 -0.82 15.09 0.10
CA LEU A 432 -1.23 15.20 -1.29
C LEU A 432 -0.06 15.67 -2.16
N PHE A 433 0.01 15.16 -3.38
CA PHE A 433 1.06 15.47 -4.35
C PHE A 433 0.43 16.05 -5.63
N PHE A 434 1.00 17.12 -6.18
CA PHE A 434 0.46 17.78 -7.38
C PHE A 434 1.56 18.00 -8.40
N SER A 435 1.29 17.67 -9.67
CA SER A 435 2.21 17.89 -10.79
C SER A 435 1.48 17.87 -12.13
N GLN A 436 2.08 18.51 -13.14
CA GLN A 436 1.76 18.26 -14.56
C GLN A 436 2.82 17.39 -15.24
N ASP A 437 3.93 17.12 -14.56
CA ASP A 437 5.00 16.23 -14.98
C ASP A 437 4.80 14.83 -14.37
N PRO A 438 4.48 13.81 -15.19
CA PRO A 438 4.22 12.44 -14.72
C PRO A 438 5.46 11.76 -14.14
N VAL A 439 6.64 12.09 -14.66
CA VAL A 439 7.89 11.47 -14.26
C VAL A 439 8.34 12.04 -12.92
N ALA A 440 8.25 13.36 -12.76
CA ALA A 440 8.65 14.04 -11.53
C ALA A 440 7.78 13.62 -10.34
N ILE A 441 6.45 13.57 -10.48
CA ILE A 441 5.56 13.19 -9.37
C ILE A 441 5.78 11.75 -8.92
N ASP A 442 5.95 10.81 -9.85
CA ASP A 442 6.20 9.42 -9.51
C ASP A 442 7.60 9.23 -8.90
N SER A 443 8.58 10.07 -9.27
CA SER A 443 9.91 10.11 -8.64
C SER A 443 9.82 10.55 -7.18
N VAL A 444 9.11 11.65 -6.90
CA VAL A 444 8.91 12.15 -5.53
C VAL A 444 8.13 11.14 -4.69
N MET A 445 7.02 10.58 -5.22
CA MET A 445 6.25 9.57 -4.48
C MET A 445 7.06 8.28 -4.24
N TYR A 446 7.92 7.88 -5.18
CA TYR A 446 8.87 6.78 -4.98
C TYR A 446 9.81 7.07 -3.81
N ASP A 447 10.38 8.28 -3.79
CA ASP A 447 11.30 8.74 -2.77
C ASP A 447 10.70 8.69 -1.35
N PHE A 448 9.43 9.09 -1.18
CA PHE A 448 8.70 8.93 0.09
C PHE A 448 8.57 7.46 0.51
N LEU A 449 8.27 6.56 -0.41
CA LEU A 449 8.21 5.12 -0.14
C LEU A 449 9.60 4.55 0.21
N PHE A 450 10.64 4.97 -0.50
CA PHE A 450 12.00 4.51 -0.29
C PHE A 450 12.53 4.96 1.07
N ALA A 451 12.40 6.26 1.40
CA ALA A 451 12.89 6.81 2.66
C ALA A 451 12.20 6.22 3.89
N GLU A 452 10.92 5.82 3.78
CA GLU A 452 10.22 5.11 4.85
C GLU A 452 10.82 3.71 5.14
N GLY A 453 11.69 3.20 4.26
CA GLY A 453 12.24 1.85 4.37
C GLY A 453 11.29 0.79 3.83
N THR A 454 10.38 1.17 2.92
CA THR A 454 9.54 0.18 2.22
C THR A 454 10.34 -0.64 1.21
N ASN A 455 11.57 -0.20 0.87
CA ASN A 455 12.52 -0.89 0.00
C ASN A 455 11.90 -1.35 -1.34
N PRO A 456 11.39 -0.41 -2.16
CA PRO A 456 11.13 -0.73 -3.54
C PRO A 456 12.43 -1.16 -4.24
N ILE A 457 12.37 -2.09 -5.19
CA ILE A 457 13.57 -2.48 -5.96
C ILE A 457 13.99 -1.37 -6.92
N GLU A 458 15.27 -1.36 -7.30
CA GLU A 458 15.80 -0.52 -8.39
C GLU A 458 14.92 -0.60 -9.64
N GLY A 459 14.59 -1.82 -10.09
CA GLY A 459 13.81 -2.04 -11.30
C GLY A 459 12.42 -1.38 -11.31
N ALA A 460 11.88 -1.02 -10.14
CA ALA A 460 10.59 -0.37 -10.03
C ALA A 460 10.58 1.06 -10.58
N GLN A 461 11.75 1.70 -10.75
CA GLN A 461 11.88 3.05 -11.30
C GLN A 461 12.26 3.07 -12.78
N ASN A 462 12.55 1.93 -13.41
CA ASN A 462 13.07 1.90 -14.79
C ASN A 462 12.18 2.65 -15.79
N TYR A 463 10.85 2.61 -15.59
CA TYR A 463 9.94 3.36 -16.45
C TYR A 463 10.13 4.89 -16.32
N LEU A 464 10.59 5.39 -15.17
CA LEU A 464 10.92 6.81 -14.97
C LEU A 464 12.18 7.18 -15.76
N HIS A 465 13.22 6.34 -15.72
CA HIS A 465 14.43 6.55 -16.54
C HIS A 465 14.08 6.53 -18.03
N GLN A 466 13.26 5.57 -18.46
CA GLN A 466 12.86 5.43 -19.86
C GLN A 466 11.88 6.51 -20.33
N ALA A 467 11.02 7.03 -19.45
CA ALA A 467 10.16 8.16 -19.78
C ALA A 467 10.95 9.48 -19.83
N ALA A 468 11.95 9.63 -18.95
CA ALA A 468 12.84 10.79 -18.94
C ALA A 468 13.75 10.82 -20.17
N VAL A 469 14.32 9.66 -20.54
CA VAL A 469 15.22 9.50 -21.68
C VAL A 469 14.77 8.31 -22.52
N PRO A 470 13.77 8.50 -23.41
CA PRO A 470 13.24 7.39 -24.21
C PRO A 470 14.25 6.87 -25.21
N ALA A 471 14.31 5.55 -25.32
CA ALA A 471 15.09 4.89 -26.36
C ALA A 471 14.44 5.11 -27.73
N PRO A 472 15.24 5.33 -28.80
CA PRO A 472 14.71 5.48 -30.15
C PRO A 472 13.96 4.22 -30.59
N ASP A 473 12.98 4.39 -31.48
CA ASP A 473 12.25 3.31 -32.16
C ASP A 473 11.62 2.27 -31.21
N THR A 474 11.30 2.67 -29.97
CA THR A 474 10.79 1.76 -28.93
C THR A 474 9.30 1.92 -28.70
N TYR A 475 8.84 3.14 -28.36
CA TYR A 475 7.46 3.40 -27.97
C TYR A 475 6.70 4.11 -29.09
N ASP A 476 5.66 3.47 -29.64
CA ASP A 476 4.72 4.03 -30.63
C ASP A 476 3.30 3.57 -30.26
N PRO A 477 2.69 4.16 -29.21
CA PRO A 477 1.40 3.71 -28.73
C PRO A 477 0.23 4.07 -29.66
N GLU A 478 0.44 4.99 -30.59
CA GLU A 478 -0.51 5.37 -31.64
C GLU A 478 -0.48 4.40 -32.84
N HIS A 479 0.64 3.69 -33.02
CA HIS A 479 0.89 2.79 -34.15
C HIS A 479 0.78 3.51 -35.49
N ASP A 480 1.31 4.73 -35.56
CA ASP A 480 1.33 5.59 -36.75
C ASP A 480 2.73 5.69 -37.39
N GLY A 481 3.73 5.07 -36.78
CA GLY A 481 5.13 5.11 -37.19
C GLY A 481 5.94 6.27 -36.59
N THR A 482 5.33 7.09 -35.72
CA THR A 482 5.97 8.18 -34.98
C THR A 482 6.33 7.70 -33.58
N TYR A 483 7.59 7.33 -33.39
CA TYR A 483 8.08 6.90 -32.09
C TYR A 483 8.30 8.08 -31.14
N LEU A 484 8.04 7.84 -29.84
CA LEU A 484 8.43 8.73 -28.76
C LEU A 484 9.93 9.02 -28.85
N SER A 485 10.27 10.30 -29.03
CA SER A 485 11.65 10.76 -29.21
C SER A 485 12.04 11.89 -28.26
N THR A 486 11.08 12.39 -27.48
CA THR A 486 11.27 13.48 -26.52
C THR A 486 10.96 13.01 -25.10
N SER A 487 11.63 13.63 -24.13
CA SER A 487 11.36 13.40 -22.71
C SER A 487 9.88 13.64 -22.38
N LEU A 488 9.31 12.77 -21.53
CA LEU A 488 7.97 12.94 -20.97
C LEU A 488 7.97 13.68 -19.63
N GLY A 489 9.16 13.98 -19.08
CA GLY A 489 9.31 14.61 -17.78
C GLY A 489 10.70 14.41 -17.18
N VAL A 490 10.97 15.05 -16.05
CA VAL A 490 12.25 14.93 -15.34
C VAL A 490 12.20 13.85 -14.25
N HIS A 491 13.23 13.01 -14.23
CA HIS A 491 13.48 12.03 -13.15
C HIS A 491 14.71 12.43 -12.36
N GLU A 492 14.61 12.35 -11.03
CA GLU A 492 15.69 12.59 -10.08
C GLU A 492 15.31 11.96 -8.73
N HIS A 493 16.29 11.58 -7.92
CA HIS A 493 16.09 11.22 -6.52
C HIS A 493 16.57 12.29 -5.57
N TRP A 494 15.84 12.48 -4.46
CA TRP A 494 16.23 13.45 -3.45
C TRP A 494 17.52 13.06 -2.70
N ASP A 495 18.15 14.07 -2.13
CA ASP A 495 19.18 13.90 -1.11
C ASP A 495 18.51 13.65 0.27
N PRO A 496 18.61 12.43 0.84
CA PRO A 496 17.94 12.10 2.08
C PRO A 496 18.50 12.85 3.30
N THR A 497 19.67 13.49 3.18
CA THR A 497 20.32 14.24 4.26
C THR A 497 19.78 15.66 4.43
N VAL A 498 19.09 16.18 3.41
CA VAL A 498 18.50 17.53 3.43
C VAL A 498 17.11 17.46 4.08
N ASN A 499 16.65 18.55 4.72
CA ASN A 499 15.31 18.62 5.32
C ASN A 499 14.22 18.31 4.26
N ILE A 500 13.25 17.46 4.60
CA ILE A 500 12.15 17.03 3.71
C ILE A 500 11.25 18.18 3.21
N PHE A 501 11.21 19.31 3.92
CA PHE A 501 10.49 20.51 3.48
C PHE A 501 11.32 21.44 2.57
N SER A 502 12.63 21.20 2.46
CA SER A 502 13.51 22.04 1.64
C SER A 502 13.49 21.62 0.17
N SER A 503 13.41 22.60 -0.73
CA SER A 503 13.57 22.41 -2.17
C SER A 503 14.98 21.93 -2.55
N GLU A 504 15.98 22.19 -1.70
CA GLU A 504 17.39 21.79 -1.93
C GLU A 504 17.64 20.27 -1.87
N ARG A 505 16.59 19.49 -1.59
CA ARG A 505 16.59 18.03 -1.74
C ARG A 505 16.84 17.59 -3.16
N TYR A 506 16.39 18.38 -4.12
CA TYR A 506 16.61 18.16 -5.54
C TYR A 506 17.53 19.25 -6.10
N VAL A 507 18.06 19.03 -7.30
CA VAL A 507 18.89 20.00 -8.03
C VAL A 507 18.08 21.26 -8.40
N GLY A 508 16.77 21.10 -8.61
CA GLY A 508 15.87 22.18 -8.95
C GLY A 508 15.93 22.58 -10.44
N PRO A 509 15.04 23.50 -10.87
CA PRO A 509 14.81 23.77 -12.29
C PRO A 509 16.01 24.41 -13.00
N LEU A 510 16.87 25.14 -12.29
CA LEU A 510 18.08 25.75 -12.87
C LEU A 510 19.13 24.72 -13.32
N GLY A 511 19.14 23.54 -12.71
CA GLY A 511 20.01 22.43 -13.08
C GLY A 511 19.27 21.31 -13.82
N ASN A 512 18.08 21.60 -14.38
CA ASN A 512 17.23 20.64 -15.07
C ASN A 512 16.77 19.46 -14.18
N GLY A 513 16.64 19.70 -12.87
CA GLY A 513 16.10 18.75 -11.89
C GLY A 513 14.64 19.04 -11.50
N ILE A 514 14.13 18.27 -10.55
CA ILE A 514 12.75 18.39 -10.05
C ILE A 514 12.60 19.71 -9.28
N ASP A 515 11.57 20.51 -9.62
CA ASP A 515 11.20 21.73 -8.90
C ASP A 515 10.26 21.37 -7.72
N TYR A 516 10.85 20.88 -6.65
CA TYR A 516 10.12 20.42 -5.47
C TYR A 516 9.78 21.56 -4.51
N LEU A 517 8.50 21.66 -4.14
CA LEU A 517 8.03 22.59 -3.10
C LEU A 517 7.17 21.84 -2.07
N ALA A 518 7.38 22.15 -0.80
CA ALA A 518 6.61 21.58 0.30
C ALA A 518 5.72 22.61 1.00
N SER A 519 4.61 22.16 1.57
CA SER A 519 3.72 22.92 2.45
C SER A 519 3.36 22.10 3.68
N GLY A 520 3.26 22.75 4.85
CA GLY A 520 2.91 22.11 6.12
C GLY A 520 4.03 22.07 7.16
N GLU A 521 5.16 22.74 6.93
CA GLU A 521 6.26 22.81 7.90
C GLU A 521 5.80 23.44 9.23
N GLU A 522 4.82 24.34 9.18
CA GLU A 522 4.17 24.97 10.33
C GLU A 522 3.48 23.97 11.28
N PHE A 523 3.08 22.81 10.77
CA PHE A 523 2.43 21.75 11.54
C PHE A 523 3.43 20.80 12.22
N VAL A 524 4.73 20.94 11.93
CA VAL A 524 5.76 20.08 12.50
C VAL A 524 5.74 20.14 14.02
N ARG A 525 5.85 18.95 14.62
CA ARG A 525 6.03 18.76 16.06
C ARG A 525 7.16 17.76 16.31
N PRO A 526 8.02 18.00 17.33
CA PRO A 526 8.98 17.01 17.79
C PRO A 526 8.32 15.68 18.14
N GLY A 527 8.85 14.58 17.61
CA GLY A 527 8.34 13.24 17.83
C GLY A 527 9.43 12.30 18.32
N VAL A 528 9.06 11.32 19.13
CA VAL A 528 9.88 10.15 19.41
C VAL A 528 9.14 8.91 18.94
N VAL A 529 9.82 8.04 18.20
CA VAL A 529 9.24 6.81 17.63
C VAL A 529 10.03 5.60 18.07
N PHE A 530 9.36 4.46 18.17
CA PHE A 530 10.02 3.17 18.37
C PHE A 530 10.58 2.70 17.03
N SER A 531 11.90 2.58 16.91
CA SER A 531 12.54 1.85 15.81
C SER A 531 12.56 0.34 16.09
N ASN A 532 12.55 -0.05 17.38
CA ASN A 532 12.47 -1.44 17.83
C ASN A 532 11.84 -1.50 19.25
N PRO A 533 10.86 -2.37 19.54
CA PRO A 533 10.07 -3.17 18.60
C PRO A 533 8.99 -2.33 17.90
N LEU A 534 8.67 -2.73 16.67
CA LEU A 534 7.54 -2.20 15.91
C LEU A 534 6.21 -2.75 16.44
N GLU A 535 5.15 -1.97 16.31
CA GLU A 535 3.81 -2.42 16.67
C GLU A 535 3.32 -3.52 15.74
N LYS A 536 2.56 -4.49 16.28
CA LYS A 536 1.99 -5.62 15.51
C LYS A 536 3.04 -6.49 14.83
N HIS A 537 4.17 -6.74 15.50
CA HIS A 537 5.25 -7.61 15.03
C HIS A 537 5.58 -8.71 16.06
N LEU A 538 6.12 -9.84 15.59
CA LEU A 538 6.63 -10.92 16.43
C LEU A 538 8.15 -10.84 16.53
N TYR A 539 8.69 -10.76 17.74
CA TYR A 539 10.12 -10.79 18.01
C TYR A 539 10.51 -12.05 18.76
N VAL A 540 11.60 -12.70 18.33
CA VAL A 540 12.16 -13.88 18.98
C VAL A 540 13.65 -13.65 19.25
N PHE A 541 14.02 -13.56 20.53
CA PHE A 541 15.36 -13.26 21.05
C PHE A 541 16.02 -12.02 20.41
N GLY A 542 15.22 -10.98 20.16
CA GLY A 542 15.63 -9.70 19.59
C GLY A 542 15.47 -9.61 18.08
N THR A 543 15.20 -10.72 17.39
CA THR A 543 15.01 -10.72 15.94
C THR A 543 13.54 -10.56 15.57
N ASP A 544 13.22 -9.57 14.75
CA ASP A 544 11.90 -9.41 14.13
C ASP A 544 11.60 -10.58 13.18
N LYS A 545 10.42 -11.17 13.31
CA LYS A 545 9.88 -12.26 12.48
C LYS A 545 8.72 -11.80 11.59
N GLY A 546 8.40 -10.52 11.62
CA GLY A 546 7.41 -9.87 10.78
C GLY A 546 6.06 -9.67 11.46
N ALA A 547 5.08 -9.26 10.66
CA ALA A 547 3.76 -8.87 11.10
C ALA A 547 3.04 -9.97 11.91
N PHE A 548 2.42 -9.58 13.00
CA PHE A 548 1.66 -10.41 13.93
C PHE A 548 0.46 -9.61 14.47
N PRO A 549 -0.69 -10.22 14.82
CA PRO A 549 -1.91 -9.48 15.20
C PRO A 549 -1.76 -8.50 16.40
N PHE A 550 -0.70 -8.65 17.18
CA PHE A 550 -0.30 -7.78 18.28
C PHE A 550 1.23 -7.85 18.42
N THR A 551 1.85 -6.91 19.14
CA THR A 551 3.30 -6.99 19.38
C THR A 551 3.61 -8.11 20.38
N LEU A 552 4.35 -9.14 19.95
CA LEU A 552 4.72 -10.28 20.79
C LEU A 552 6.24 -10.41 20.87
N LEU A 553 6.78 -10.38 22.08
CA LEU A 553 8.20 -10.37 22.38
C LEU A 553 8.59 -11.63 23.15
N ILE A 554 9.36 -12.54 22.53
CA ILE A 554 9.82 -13.80 23.12
C ILE A 554 11.31 -13.70 23.44
N GLY A 555 11.71 -13.77 24.72
CA GLY A 555 13.10 -13.63 25.16
C GLY A 555 13.64 -12.19 25.08
N LYS A 556 14.97 -12.01 25.08
CA LYS A 556 15.59 -10.67 25.06
C LYS A 556 15.06 -9.79 23.92
N ILE A 557 15.01 -8.48 24.13
CA ILE A 557 14.69 -7.47 23.11
C ILE A 557 15.47 -6.20 23.41
N ASP A 558 15.94 -5.52 22.38
CA ASP A 558 16.47 -4.17 22.47
C ASP A 558 15.33 -3.19 22.15
N VAL A 559 15.05 -2.29 23.08
CA VAL A 559 14.07 -1.23 22.91
C VAL A 559 14.82 0.00 22.44
N GLU A 560 14.50 0.48 21.25
CA GLU A 560 15.23 1.53 20.54
C GLU A 560 14.28 2.67 20.22
N GLY A 561 14.73 3.89 20.48
CA GLY A 561 13.99 5.12 20.23
C GLY A 561 14.72 6.02 19.24
N GLN A 562 13.98 6.59 18.30
CA GLN A 562 14.47 7.61 17.37
C GLN A 562 13.70 8.92 17.61
N VAL A 563 14.43 10.04 17.68
CA VAL A 563 13.85 11.38 17.82
C VAL A 563 13.87 12.07 16.46
N ASN A 564 12.74 12.68 16.12
CA ASN A 564 12.50 13.35 14.85
C ASN A 564 12.05 14.80 15.11
N GLY A 565 12.40 15.72 14.21
CA GLY A 565 11.85 17.09 14.23
C GLY A 565 12.36 17.96 15.37
N VAL A 566 13.56 17.69 15.88
CA VAL A 566 14.25 18.50 16.89
C VAL A 566 15.42 19.21 16.22
N ALA A 567 15.48 20.54 16.32
CA ALA A 567 16.57 21.35 15.77
C ALA A 567 17.82 21.41 16.66
N GLY A 568 17.67 21.06 17.94
CA GLY A 568 18.75 21.02 18.94
C GLY A 568 19.29 19.62 19.21
N GLU A 569 20.18 19.51 20.20
CA GLU A 569 20.70 18.23 20.67
C GLU A 569 19.67 17.54 21.57
N VAL A 570 19.52 16.23 21.41
CA VAL A 570 18.69 15.41 22.30
C VAL A 570 19.54 15.04 23.52
N GLU A 571 19.18 15.59 24.68
CA GLU A 571 19.92 15.39 25.94
C GLU A 571 19.90 13.92 26.40
N LYS A 572 18.74 13.27 26.28
CA LYS A 572 18.53 11.86 26.69
C LYS A 572 17.21 11.27 26.20
N ILE A 573 17.15 9.95 26.17
CA ILE A 573 15.90 9.17 26.14
C ILE A 573 15.77 8.34 27.41
N GLU A 574 14.61 8.42 28.04
CA GLU A 574 14.23 7.57 29.16
C GLU A 574 13.28 6.46 28.73
N PHE A 575 13.56 5.24 29.16
CA PHE A 575 12.81 4.04 28.86
C PHE A 575 12.05 3.58 30.09
N TYR A 576 10.74 3.45 29.97
CA TYR A 576 9.82 3.06 31.04
C TYR A 576 9.14 1.75 30.70
N LYS A 577 8.93 0.92 31.72
CA LYS A 577 8.08 -0.27 31.65
C LYS A 577 7.01 -0.19 32.74
N ASP A 578 5.75 -0.25 32.35
CA ASP A 578 4.59 -0.17 33.26
C ASP A 578 4.68 1.04 34.20
N GLY A 579 5.10 2.19 33.66
CA GLY A 579 5.28 3.44 34.40
C GLY A 579 6.55 3.53 35.25
N SER A 580 7.35 2.46 35.34
CA SER A 580 8.61 2.46 36.09
C SER A 580 9.81 2.71 35.17
N LEU A 581 10.64 3.71 35.48
CA LEU A 581 11.89 3.98 34.76
C LEU A 581 12.80 2.74 34.81
N GLN A 582 13.26 2.29 33.65
CA GLN A 582 14.15 1.12 33.51
C GLN A 582 15.56 1.53 33.13
N PHE A 583 15.69 2.53 32.24
CA PHE A 583 16.97 2.99 31.73
C PHE A 583 16.89 4.44 31.25
N THR A 584 18.02 5.15 31.32
CA THR A 584 18.20 6.48 30.76
C THR A 584 19.44 6.42 29.90
N ASP A 585 19.27 6.73 28.61
CA ASP A 585 20.36 6.76 27.65
C ASP A 585 20.62 8.20 27.21
N THR A 586 21.88 8.61 27.24
CA THR A 586 22.32 9.99 26.91
C THR A 586 23.08 10.05 25.59
N GLU A 587 23.37 8.90 24.96
CA GLU A 587 24.16 8.84 23.74
C GLU A 587 23.39 8.06 22.65
N ALA A 588 23.32 8.63 21.45
CA ALA A 588 22.72 7.93 20.32
C ALA A 588 23.68 6.84 19.77
N PRO A 589 23.18 5.68 19.28
CA PRO A 589 21.78 5.28 19.22
C PRO A 589 21.21 4.96 20.61
N TYR A 590 20.00 5.44 20.92
CA TYR A 590 19.38 5.29 22.23
C TYR A 590 18.73 3.91 22.39
N ILE A 591 19.27 3.07 23.29
CA ILE A 591 18.89 1.66 23.39
C ILE A 591 18.76 1.21 24.84
N TRP A 592 17.66 0.52 25.15
CA TRP A 592 17.50 -0.25 26.39
C TRP A 592 17.31 -1.75 26.11
N THR A 593 18.27 -2.57 26.53
CA THR A 593 18.15 -4.04 26.47
C THR A 593 17.25 -4.58 27.58
N TRP A 594 16.08 -5.09 27.21
CA TRP A 594 15.18 -5.81 28.09
C TRP A 594 15.42 -7.33 28.00
N ASN A 595 16.25 -7.85 28.91
CA ASN A 595 16.53 -9.29 29.05
C ASN A 595 15.93 -9.93 30.32
N LYS A 596 15.19 -9.16 31.12
CA LYS A 596 14.58 -9.65 32.37
C LYS A 596 13.30 -10.43 32.09
N LEU A 597 13.24 -11.66 32.61
CA LEU A 597 12.06 -12.51 32.62
C LEU A 597 10.81 -11.73 33.04
N SER A 598 9.83 -11.67 32.15
CA SER A 598 8.55 -10.99 32.36
C SER A 598 7.46 -11.71 31.54
N PHE A 599 6.20 -11.62 31.98
CA PHE A 599 5.09 -12.33 31.39
C PHE A 599 3.87 -11.43 31.25
N PHE A 600 3.04 -11.73 30.25
CA PHE A 600 1.79 -11.04 29.94
C PHE A 600 1.99 -9.68 29.25
N ARG A 601 0.99 -8.79 29.38
CA ARG A 601 0.97 -7.48 28.74
C ARG A 601 1.79 -6.49 29.55
N HIS A 602 2.58 -5.70 28.85
CA HIS A 602 3.32 -4.57 29.39
C HIS A 602 3.13 -3.35 28.50
N THR A 603 3.25 -2.17 29.11
CA THR A 603 3.38 -0.92 28.37
C THR A 603 4.83 -0.49 28.41
N ILE A 604 5.44 -0.30 27.24
CA ILE A 604 6.75 0.33 27.09
C ILE A 604 6.50 1.78 26.70
N LYS A 605 7.17 2.71 27.38
CA LYS A 605 7.12 4.15 27.05
C LYS A 605 8.54 4.68 26.90
N ILE A 606 8.75 5.49 25.86
CA ILE A 606 9.99 6.25 25.66
C ILE A 606 9.68 7.74 25.81
N VAL A 607 10.58 8.47 26.45
CA VAL A 607 10.49 9.92 26.65
C VAL A 607 11.81 10.54 26.23
N ALA A 608 11.78 11.36 25.19
CA ALA A 608 12.94 12.11 24.73
C ALA A 608 12.93 13.53 25.32
N TYR A 609 14.08 13.96 25.80
CA TYR A 609 14.33 15.30 26.34
C TYR A 609 15.26 16.02 25.37
N TYR A 610 14.83 17.18 24.85
CA TYR A 610 15.60 17.94 23.86
C TYR A 610 15.86 19.40 24.25
N ASP A 611 15.36 19.81 25.41
CA ASP A 611 15.91 20.89 26.22
C ASP A 611 15.47 20.69 27.68
N SER A 612 15.91 21.59 28.58
CA SER A 612 15.64 21.51 30.02
C SER A 612 14.15 21.47 30.43
N VAL A 613 13.21 21.76 29.52
CA VAL A 613 11.77 21.84 29.80
C VAL A 613 10.95 20.96 28.86
N ASN A 614 11.36 20.80 27.61
CA ASN A 614 10.57 20.20 26.56
C ASN A 614 10.87 18.72 26.38
N THR A 615 9.79 17.94 26.32
CA THR A 615 9.83 16.49 26.14
C THR A 615 8.81 16.04 25.12
N THR A 616 9.13 14.97 24.39
CA THR A 616 8.16 14.23 23.57
C THR A 616 8.15 12.77 24.02
N SER A 617 7.02 12.09 23.89
CA SER A 617 6.90 10.71 24.38
C SER A 617 6.02 9.86 23.50
N ASN A 618 6.29 8.56 23.52
CA ASN A 618 5.53 7.56 22.78
C ASN A 618 5.43 6.28 23.61
N GLU A 619 4.35 5.53 23.42
CA GLU A 619 4.10 4.29 24.13
C GLU A 619 3.54 3.20 23.22
N ILE A 620 3.94 1.96 23.50
CA ILE A 620 3.44 0.77 22.81
C ILE A 620 3.03 -0.30 23.82
N LYS A 621 2.03 -1.09 23.44
CA LYS A 621 1.57 -2.24 24.23
C LYS A 621 2.12 -3.51 23.64
N VAL A 622 2.80 -4.30 24.47
CA VAL A 622 3.47 -5.53 24.05
C VAL A 622 3.05 -6.70 24.93
N TRP A 623 3.07 -7.90 24.35
CA TRP A 623 3.02 -9.14 25.10
C TRP A 623 4.43 -9.69 25.26
N LYS A 624 4.85 -9.95 26.49
CA LYS A 624 6.17 -10.53 26.78
C LYS A 624 6.03 -11.97 27.22
N LEU A 625 6.88 -12.83 26.65
CA LEU A 625 7.13 -14.19 27.12
C LEU A 625 8.64 -14.36 27.30
N LEU A 626 9.06 -14.91 28.44
CA LEU A 626 10.45 -15.29 28.77
C LEU A 626 11.46 -14.16 28.96
#